data_AF-A0A382HB60-F1
#
_entry.id   AF-A0A382HB60-F1
#
_cell.length_a   1.000
_cell.length_b   1.000
_cell.length_c   1.000
_cell.angle_alpha   90.00
_cell.angle_beta   90.00
_cell.angle_gamma   90.00
#
_symmetry.space_group_name_H-M   'P 1'
#
loop_
_entity.id
_entity.type
_entity.pdbx_description
1 polymer ?
#
loop_
_entity_poly.entity_id
_entity_poly.type
_entity_poly.pdbx_seq_one_letter_code
_entity_poly.pdbx_strand_id
1 'polypeptide(L)'
;MVIERLIKPDSSLYRVISKLFTSLNFIENFEVVSWFAPWTIMVAGMAAKAGTNDRYTFWEFSNWEHGSISIIILIIVMILFKINRYTLLLDKDNFSIKSQWVSRCVLFFICWMLGWGIKDILSGIGWFFGYLPMIFGVILPYIIKTDDKILLIFRKQIGFSSSVLFLFSCLFGWLLDDPVLATASIVMFPFTLILAITTHYRHVQRTHIYPLFIIMGFVIARQGWFIFPSLILFYILRFYNYFIYKKVSPGFAVDQ
;
A
#
# COMPACT_ATOMS: atom_id res chain seq x y z
N MET A 1 21.41 1.87 -3.10
CA MET A 1 21.05 0.66 -3.91
C MET A 1 22.33 0.11 -4.55
N VAL A 2 22.45 -1.19 -4.89
CA VAL A 2 23.69 -1.71 -5.51
C VAL A 2 24.04 -0.94 -6.80
N ILE A 3 23.03 -0.64 -7.62
CA ILE A 3 23.21 0.15 -8.85
C ILE A 3 23.77 1.55 -8.63
N GLU A 4 23.38 2.23 -7.56
CA GLU A 4 23.93 3.56 -7.23
C GLU A 4 25.41 3.51 -6.85
N ARG A 5 25.88 2.37 -6.33
CA ARG A 5 27.30 2.14 -6.06
C ARG A 5 28.07 1.79 -7.34
N LEU A 6 27.44 1.04 -8.25
CA LEU A 6 28.04 0.59 -9.51
C LEU A 6 28.06 1.68 -10.59
N ILE A 7 26.99 2.44 -10.72
CA ILE A 7 26.77 3.42 -11.78
C ILE A 7 26.57 4.77 -11.12
N LYS A 8 27.62 5.60 -11.09
CA LYS A 8 27.54 6.95 -10.50
C LYS A 8 26.78 7.91 -11.42
N PRO A 9 26.06 8.92 -10.87
CA PRO A 9 25.31 9.90 -11.67
C PRO A 9 26.15 10.66 -12.70
N ASP A 10 27.46 10.82 -12.45
CA ASP A 10 28.37 11.55 -13.34
C ASP A 10 28.93 10.68 -14.48
N SER A 11 28.65 9.37 -14.48
CA SER A 11 29.16 8.44 -15.50
C SER A 11 28.45 8.61 -16.85
N SER A 12 29.17 8.34 -17.93
CA SER A 12 28.61 8.30 -19.29
C SER A 12 27.50 7.26 -19.42
N LEU A 13 27.68 6.09 -18.79
CA LEU A 13 26.72 4.99 -18.76
C LEU A 13 25.40 5.41 -18.07
N TYR A 14 25.48 6.17 -16.98
CA TYR A 14 24.28 6.74 -16.34
C TYR A 14 23.46 7.58 -17.32
N ARG A 15 24.12 8.43 -18.13
CA ARG A 15 23.41 9.29 -19.10
C ARG A 15 22.70 8.48 -20.19
N VAL A 16 23.32 7.39 -20.66
CA VAL A 16 22.70 6.50 -21.65
C VAL A 16 21.46 5.83 -21.07
N ILE A 17 21.57 5.27 -19.86
CA ILE A 17 20.44 4.59 -19.21
C ILE A 17 19.35 5.59 -18.83
N SER A 18 19.71 6.76 -18.30
CA SER A 18 18.76 7.83 -17.97
C SER A 18 17.89 8.20 -19.17
N LYS A 19 18.47 8.31 -20.39
CA LYS A 19 17.70 8.53 -21.62
C LYS A 19 16.67 7.43 -21.90
N LEU A 20 16.99 6.16 -21.65
CA LEU A 20 16.02 5.06 -21.79
C LEU A 20 14.87 5.19 -20.78
N PHE A 21 15.16 5.60 -19.55
CA PHE A 21 14.13 5.81 -18.54
C PHE A 21 13.29 7.07 -18.81
N THR A 22 13.82 8.11 -19.48
CA THR A 22 13.03 9.31 -19.84
C THR A 22 11.88 9.01 -20.80
N SER A 23 11.93 7.91 -21.56
CA SER A 23 10.77 7.47 -22.35
C SER A 23 9.66 6.80 -21.52
N LEU A 24 9.92 6.47 -20.25
CA LEU A 24 8.98 5.79 -19.35
C LEU A 24 8.16 6.77 -18.50
N ASN A 25 7.80 7.93 -19.06
CA ASN A 25 6.96 8.94 -18.40
C ASN A 25 5.60 8.39 -17.93
N PHE A 26 5.17 7.23 -18.45
CA PHE A 26 3.99 6.52 -17.96
C PHE A 26 4.04 6.27 -16.43
N ILE A 27 5.24 6.04 -15.86
CA ILE A 27 5.39 5.72 -14.44
C ILE A 27 4.90 6.85 -13.54
N GLU A 28 5.20 8.10 -13.92
CA GLU A 28 4.71 9.30 -13.24
C GLU A 28 3.27 9.61 -13.61
N ASN A 29 2.96 9.58 -14.91
CA ASN A 29 1.63 9.92 -15.41
C ASN A 29 0.54 9.07 -14.77
N PHE A 30 0.84 7.80 -14.46
CA PHE A 30 -0.09 6.85 -13.83
C PHE A 30 0.13 6.63 -12.34
N GLU A 31 0.99 7.42 -11.69
CA GLU A 31 1.30 7.33 -10.26
C GLU A 31 1.52 5.88 -9.81
N VAL A 32 2.39 5.15 -10.50
CA VAL A 32 2.56 3.70 -10.34
C VAL A 32 2.89 3.27 -8.90
N VAL A 33 3.50 4.17 -8.11
CA VAL A 33 3.72 3.97 -6.65
C VAL A 33 2.42 3.67 -5.90
N SER A 34 1.30 4.28 -6.31
CA SER A 34 0.00 4.10 -5.65
C SER A 34 -0.59 2.70 -5.83
N TRP A 35 -0.07 1.88 -6.74
CA TRP A 35 -0.59 0.56 -7.07
C TRP A 35 -0.36 -0.48 -5.95
N PHE A 36 0.61 -0.25 -5.06
CA PHE A 36 0.85 -1.14 -3.92
C PHE A 36 -0.38 -1.32 -3.02
N ALA A 37 -1.14 -0.25 -2.78
CA ALA A 37 -2.32 -0.30 -1.90
C ALA A 37 -3.46 -1.18 -2.43
N PRO A 38 -4.00 -0.98 -3.64
CA PRO A 38 -5.06 -1.82 -4.17
C PRO A 38 -4.60 -3.27 -4.38
N TRP A 39 -3.35 -3.50 -4.81
CA TRP A 39 -2.81 -4.87 -4.93
C TRP A 39 -2.77 -5.56 -3.57
N THR A 40 -2.28 -4.89 -2.54
CA THR A 40 -2.20 -5.47 -1.19
C THR A 40 -3.58 -5.79 -0.63
N ILE A 41 -4.59 -4.94 -0.87
CA ILE A 41 -5.97 -5.19 -0.41
C ILE A 41 -6.61 -6.35 -1.16
N MET A 42 -6.34 -6.45 -2.47
CA MET A 42 -6.77 -7.61 -3.26
C MET A 42 -6.15 -8.91 -2.72
N VAL A 43 -4.84 -8.94 -2.50
CA VAL A 43 -4.20 -10.16 -1.96
C VAL A 43 -4.60 -10.41 -0.51
N ALA A 44 -4.93 -9.37 0.27
CA ALA A 44 -5.50 -9.53 1.61
C ALA A 44 -6.86 -10.27 1.56
N GLY A 45 -7.69 -9.99 0.55
CA GLY A 45 -8.93 -10.75 0.30
C GLY A 45 -8.66 -12.24 -0.03
N MET A 46 -7.66 -12.51 -0.87
CA MET A 46 -7.21 -13.90 -1.15
C MET A 46 -6.68 -14.59 0.11
N ALA A 47 -5.88 -13.89 0.91
CA ALA A 47 -5.29 -14.38 2.14
C ALA A 47 -6.35 -14.68 3.21
N ALA A 48 -7.37 -13.82 3.33
CA ALA A 48 -8.48 -14.04 4.24
C ALA A 48 -9.32 -15.25 3.80
N LYS A 49 -9.64 -15.36 2.50
CA LYS A 49 -10.38 -16.52 1.96
C LYS A 49 -9.62 -17.83 2.18
N ALA A 50 -8.31 -17.85 1.93
CA ALA A 50 -7.47 -19.00 2.23
C ALA A 50 -7.52 -19.35 3.73
N GLY A 51 -7.45 -18.34 4.60
CA GLY A 51 -7.55 -18.51 6.06
C GLY A 51 -8.89 -19.09 6.52
N THR A 52 -10.00 -18.81 5.83
CA THR A 52 -11.30 -19.44 6.14
C THR A 52 -11.35 -20.93 5.84
N ASN A 53 -10.53 -21.40 4.89
CA ASN A 53 -10.46 -22.81 4.53
C ASN A 53 -9.44 -23.54 5.42
N ASP A 54 -8.24 -22.95 5.54
CA ASP A 54 -7.17 -23.45 6.42
C ASP A 54 -6.34 -22.29 6.97
N ARG A 55 -6.42 -22.11 8.29
CA ARG A 55 -5.70 -21.08 9.05
C ARG A 55 -4.18 -21.22 8.94
N TYR A 56 -3.66 -22.44 8.78
CA TYR A 56 -2.23 -22.76 8.76
C TYR A 56 -1.62 -22.68 7.36
N THR A 57 -2.38 -22.15 6.39
CA THR A 57 -1.85 -21.84 5.06
C THR A 57 -0.80 -20.74 5.16
N PHE A 58 0.43 -21.05 4.77
CA PHE A 58 1.55 -20.11 4.68
C PHE A 58 2.36 -20.39 3.42
N TRP A 59 2.98 -19.35 2.84
CA TRP A 59 3.81 -19.47 1.65
C TRP A 59 3.10 -20.16 0.47
N GLU A 60 1.81 -19.88 0.30
CA GLU A 60 1.00 -20.53 -0.71
C GLU A 60 1.27 -19.93 -2.10
N PHE A 61 1.53 -20.81 -3.08
CA PHE A 61 1.72 -20.42 -4.48
C PHE A 61 0.57 -20.88 -5.37
N SER A 62 -0.41 -21.62 -4.86
CA SER A 62 -1.64 -21.87 -5.60
C SER A 62 -2.42 -20.57 -5.84
N ASN A 63 -3.29 -20.57 -6.85
CA ASN A 63 -4.07 -19.41 -7.28
C ASN A 63 -3.25 -18.19 -7.76
N TRP A 64 -1.94 -18.35 -8.00
CA TRP A 64 -1.10 -17.28 -8.57
C TRP A 64 -1.63 -16.80 -9.93
N GLU A 65 -2.26 -17.69 -10.70
CA GLU A 65 -2.89 -17.38 -11.98
C GLU A 65 -4.04 -16.40 -11.81
N HIS A 66 -4.96 -16.68 -10.87
CA HIS A 66 -6.07 -15.79 -10.52
C HIS A 66 -5.55 -14.47 -9.96
N GLY A 67 -4.55 -14.52 -9.07
CA GLY A 67 -3.92 -13.34 -8.52
C GLY A 67 -3.26 -12.46 -9.58
N SER A 68 -2.58 -13.06 -10.55
CA SER A 68 -1.92 -12.34 -11.65
C SER A 68 -2.93 -11.69 -12.59
N ILE A 69 -4.02 -12.41 -12.92
CA ILE A 69 -5.13 -11.86 -13.72
C ILE A 69 -5.75 -10.67 -12.99
N SER A 70 -6.03 -10.78 -11.69
CA SER A 70 -6.59 -9.69 -10.90
C SER A 70 -5.66 -8.49 -10.81
N ILE A 71 -4.34 -8.69 -10.71
CA ILE A 71 -3.35 -7.60 -10.79
C ILE A 71 -3.42 -6.90 -12.16
N ILE A 72 -3.49 -7.65 -13.26
CA ILE A 72 -3.60 -7.07 -14.60
C ILE A 72 -4.89 -6.24 -14.73
N ILE A 73 -6.02 -6.77 -14.25
CA ILE A 73 -7.30 -6.05 -14.22
C ILE A 73 -7.16 -4.75 -13.43
N LEU A 74 -6.55 -4.80 -12.23
CA LEU A 74 -6.32 -3.61 -11.42
C LEU A 74 -5.43 -2.60 -12.13
N ILE A 75 -4.36 -3.02 -12.80
CA ILE A 75 -3.51 -2.11 -13.60
C ILE A 75 -4.34 -1.38 -14.66
N ILE A 76 -5.16 -2.11 -15.42
CA ILE A 76 -6.01 -1.52 -16.47
C ILE A 76 -7.01 -0.52 -15.86
N VAL A 77 -7.71 -0.92 -14.79
CA VAL A 77 -8.67 -0.07 -14.08
C VAL A 77 -8.01 1.21 -13.57
N MET A 78 -6.81 1.12 -13.02
CA MET A 78 -6.07 2.26 -12.47
C MET A 78 -5.59 3.22 -13.56
N ILE A 79 -5.13 2.69 -14.70
CA ILE A 79 -4.80 3.48 -15.89
C ILE A 79 -6.05 4.22 -16.40
N LEU A 80 -7.19 3.53 -16.53
CA LEU A 80 -8.44 4.12 -17.00
C LEU A 80 -8.95 5.21 -16.04
N PHE A 81 -8.89 4.99 -14.74
CA PHE A 81 -9.27 6.00 -13.75
C PHE A 81 -8.41 7.26 -13.88
N LYS A 82 -7.10 7.11 -14.07
CA LYS A 82 -6.20 8.26 -14.21
C LYS A 82 -6.43 9.02 -15.52
N ILE A 83 -6.65 8.32 -16.65
CA ILE A 83 -7.01 8.94 -17.94
C ILE A 83 -8.26 9.81 -17.78
N ASN A 84 -9.27 9.28 -17.09
CA ASN A 84 -10.54 9.97 -16.85
C ASN A 84 -10.47 10.99 -15.69
N ARG A 85 -9.27 11.30 -15.17
CA ARG A 85 -9.00 12.25 -14.08
C ARG A 85 -9.77 11.96 -12.79
N TYR A 86 -10.13 10.71 -12.53
CA TYR A 86 -10.65 10.31 -11.23
C TYR A 86 -9.50 10.27 -10.22
N THR A 87 -9.55 11.15 -9.22
CA THR A 87 -8.58 11.27 -8.12
C THR A 87 -8.81 10.21 -7.04
N LEU A 88 -8.88 8.94 -7.47
CA LEU A 88 -9.26 7.82 -6.60
C LEU A 88 -8.09 7.28 -5.77
N LEU A 89 -6.86 7.64 -6.12
CA LEU A 89 -5.65 7.18 -5.44
C LEU A 89 -5.13 8.22 -4.46
N LEU A 90 -4.10 7.86 -3.69
CA LEU A 90 -3.46 8.59 -2.58
C LEU A 90 -2.86 9.96 -2.96
N ASP A 91 -3.56 10.70 -3.80
CA ASP A 91 -3.32 12.06 -4.22
C ASP A 91 -3.50 12.99 -3.01
N LYS A 92 -2.39 13.61 -2.61
CA LYS A 92 -2.24 14.32 -1.34
C LYS A 92 -3.07 15.61 -1.27
N ASP A 93 -3.57 16.08 -2.40
CA ASP A 93 -4.20 17.39 -2.52
C ASP A 93 -5.71 17.40 -2.27
N ASN A 94 -6.38 16.23 -2.30
CA ASN A 94 -7.85 16.18 -2.34
C ASN A 94 -8.54 15.45 -1.16
N PHE A 95 -7.79 15.12 -0.11
CA PHE A 95 -8.30 14.38 1.06
C PHE A 95 -9.44 15.08 1.85
N SER A 96 -9.74 16.35 1.57
CA SER A 96 -10.81 17.13 2.21
C SER A 96 -12.22 16.84 1.66
N ILE A 97 -12.34 16.20 0.49
CA ILE A 97 -13.63 16.01 -0.19
C ILE A 97 -14.26 14.67 0.21
N LYS A 98 -15.41 14.71 0.91
CA LYS A 98 -16.13 13.51 1.41
C LYS A 98 -16.45 12.48 0.31
N SER A 99 -16.83 12.92 -0.90
CA SER A 99 -17.16 12.00 -2.01
C SER A 99 -15.97 11.14 -2.46
N GLN A 100 -14.74 11.61 -2.26
CA GLN A 100 -13.54 10.86 -2.60
C GLN A 100 -13.22 9.77 -1.58
N TRP A 101 -13.64 9.92 -0.32
CA TRP A 101 -13.54 8.85 0.67
C TRP A 101 -14.46 7.69 0.32
N VAL A 102 -15.69 8.00 -0.11
CA VAL A 102 -16.65 6.98 -0.57
C VAL A 102 -16.10 6.24 -1.78
N SER A 103 -15.57 6.95 -2.78
CA SER A 103 -15.01 6.29 -3.97
C SER A 103 -13.80 5.40 -3.64
N ARG A 104 -12.92 5.83 -2.72
CA ARG A 104 -11.81 5.01 -2.22
C ARG A 104 -12.28 3.74 -1.50
N CYS A 105 -13.28 3.86 -0.62
CA CYS A 105 -13.87 2.71 0.04
C CYS A 105 -14.47 1.72 -0.97
N VAL A 106 -15.18 2.23 -1.97
CA VAL A 106 -15.74 1.40 -3.05
C VAL A 106 -14.62 0.71 -3.84
N LEU A 107 -13.54 1.41 -4.18
CA LEU A 107 -12.39 0.80 -4.86
C LEU A 107 -11.76 -0.30 -4.01
N PHE A 108 -11.51 -0.07 -2.72
CA PHE A 108 -10.92 -1.07 -1.85
C PHE A 108 -11.85 -2.26 -1.63
N PHE A 109 -13.16 -2.04 -1.58
CA PHE A 109 -14.14 -3.11 -1.58
C PHE A 109 -14.06 -3.94 -2.87
N ILE A 110 -14.00 -3.30 -4.04
CA ILE A 110 -13.84 -3.99 -5.32
C ILE A 110 -12.52 -4.78 -5.35
N CYS A 111 -11.40 -4.18 -4.92
CA CYS A 111 -10.11 -4.85 -4.85
C CYS A 111 -10.17 -6.08 -3.93
N TRP A 112 -10.76 -5.93 -2.75
CA TRP A 112 -10.98 -7.02 -1.81
C TRP A 112 -11.79 -8.15 -2.43
N MET A 113 -12.93 -7.84 -3.06
CA MET A 113 -13.80 -8.84 -3.67
C MET A 113 -13.15 -9.53 -4.88
N LEU A 114 -12.33 -8.81 -5.65
CA LEU A 114 -11.50 -9.41 -6.70
C LEU A 114 -10.50 -10.43 -6.15
N GLY A 115 -10.07 -10.27 -4.90
CA GLY A 115 -9.24 -11.26 -4.21
C GLY A 115 -10.05 -12.40 -3.59
N TRP A 116 -11.12 -12.07 -2.87
CA TRP A 116 -11.99 -13.05 -2.21
C TRP A 116 -12.63 -14.03 -3.21
N GLY A 117 -13.02 -13.52 -4.37
CA GLY A 117 -13.73 -14.26 -5.41
C GLY A 117 -15.25 -14.25 -5.23
N ILE A 118 -15.94 -15.03 -6.08
CA ILE A 118 -17.41 -15.06 -6.18
C ILE A 118 -18.02 -16.13 -5.26
N LYS A 119 -17.21 -17.04 -4.72
CA LYS A 119 -17.68 -18.05 -3.77
C LYS A 119 -17.88 -17.41 -2.39
N ASP A 120 -19.04 -17.66 -1.79
CA ASP A 120 -19.41 -17.16 -0.46
C ASP A 120 -19.35 -15.63 -0.31
N ILE A 121 -19.91 -14.89 -1.27
CA ILE A 121 -19.89 -13.41 -1.30
C ILE A 121 -20.31 -12.78 0.03
N LEU A 122 -21.36 -13.29 0.68
CA LEU A 122 -21.83 -12.77 1.97
C LEU A 122 -20.75 -12.83 3.04
N SER A 123 -20.00 -13.93 3.11
CA SER A 123 -18.87 -14.04 4.03
C SER A 123 -17.73 -13.08 3.63
N GLY A 124 -17.43 -12.94 2.34
CA GLY A 124 -16.42 -11.98 1.87
C GLY A 124 -16.75 -10.54 2.22
N ILE A 125 -18.03 -10.15 2.14
CA ILE A 125 -18.52 -8.85 2.59
C ILE A 125 -18.34 -8.71 4.11
N GLY A 126 -18.74 -9.71 4.89
CA GLY A 126 -18.59 -9.69 6.35
C GLY A 126 -17.13 -9.53 6.79
N TRP A 127 -16.22 -10.27 6.14
CA TRP A 127 -14.78 -10.19 6.40
C TRP A 127 -14.17 -8.85 6.00
N PHE A 128 -14.63 -8.25 4.90
CA PHE A 128 -14.20 -6.91 4.51
C PHE A 128 -14.46 -5.87 5.62
N PHE A 129 -15.60 -5.94 6.30
CA PHE A 129 -15.90 -5.04 7.42
C PHE A 129 -14.92 -5.19 8.58
N GLY A 130 -14.42 -6.40 8.85
CA GLY A 130 -13.35 -6.62 9.84
C GLY A 130 -12.01 -5.99 9.44
N TYR A 131 -11.74 -5.88 8.13
CA TYR A 131 -10.54 -5.25 7.58
C TYR A 131 -10.64 -3.73 7.45
N LEU A 132 -11.84 -3.13 7.51
CA LEU A 132 -12.01 -1.68 7.37
C LEU A 132 -11.15 -0.85 8.34
N PRO A 133 -11.04 -1.18 9.64
CA PRO A 133 -10.20 -0.40 10.55
C PRO A 133 -8.73 -0.43 10.13
N MET A 134 -8.23 -1.55 9.61
CA MET A 134 -6.88 -1.64 9.06
C MET A 134 -6.72 -0.72 7.84
N ILE A 135 -7.65 -0.81 6.88
CA ILE A 135 -7.63 -0.02 5.64
C ILE A 135 -7.61 1.48 5.99
N PHE A 136 -8.52 1.93 6.84
CA PHE A 136 -8.57 3.33 7.27
C PHE A 136 -7.33 3.72 8.09
N GLY A 137 -6.83 2.83 8.95
CA GLY A 137 -5.59 3.06 9.70
C GLY A 137 -4.41 3.37 8.79
N VAL A 138 -4.26 2.61 7.69
CA VAL A 138 -3.19 2.82 6.69
C VAL A 138 -3.39 4.12 5.89
N ILE A 139 -4.63 4.47 5.53
CA ILE A 139 -4.91 5.61 4.65
C ILE A 139 -4.90 6.95 5.40
N LEU A 140 -5.39 6.99 6.65
CA LEU A 140 -5.58 8.24 7.38
C LEU A 140 -4.32 9.13 7.47
N PRO A 141 -3.10 8.59 7.69
CA PRO A 141 -1.88 9.40 7.69
C PRO A 141 -1.58 10.09 6.36
N TYR A 142 -2.07 9.60 5.22
CA TYR A 142 -1.85 10.21 3.89
C TYR A 142 -2.54 11.56 3.72
N ILE A 143 -3.48 11.94 4.60
CA ILE A 143 -4.05 13.29 4.67
C ILE A 143 -2.97 14.32 5.02
N ILE A 144 -1.95 13.92 5.77
CA ILE A 144 -0.90 14.82 6.24
C ILE A 144 0.09 15.08 5.10
N LYS A 145 0.10 16.30 4.60
CA LYS A 145 1.18 16.79 3.73
C LYS A 145 2.48 16.93 4.52
N THR A 146 3.57 16.43 3.94
CA THR A 146 4.91 16.44 4.55
C THR A 146 5.44 17.86 4.78
N ASP A 147 5.06 18.82 3.92
CA ASP A 147 5.64 20.17 3.88
C ASP A 147 4.91 21.21 4.76
N ASP A 148 3.74 20.88 5.29
CA ASP A 148 2.93 21.82 6.08
C ASP A 148 3.41 21.92 7.53
N LYS A 149 4.18 22.98 7.83
CA LYS A 149 4.69 23.26 9.20
C LYS A 149 3.61 23.65 10.23
N ILE A 150 2.38 23.97 9.79
CA ILE A 150 1.44 24.78 10.59
C ILE A 150 0.43 23.96 11.43
N LEU A 151 0.30 22.63 11.27
CA LEU A 151 -0.78 21.86 11.91
C LEU A 151 -0.28 20.68 12.76
N LEU A 152 0.58 20.94 13.76
CA LEU A 152 1.12 19.92 14.68
C LEU A 152 0.01 19.15 15.44
N ILE A 153 -1.02 19.85 15.94
CA ILE A 153 -2.13 19.23 16.70
C ILE A 153 -2.92 18.24 15.81
N PHE A 154 -3.21 18.64 14.58
CA PHE A 154 -3.92 17.81 13.60
C PHE A 154 -3.14 16.53 13.25
N ARG A 155 -1.80 16.63 13.12
CA ARG A 155 -0.93 15.46 12.89
C ARG A 155 -1.02 14.45 14.04
N LYS A 156 -0.97 14.93 15.30
CA LYS A 156 -1.10 14.07 16.48
C LYS A 156 -2.47 13.39 16.54
N GLN A 157 -3.53 14.14 16.23
CA GLN A 157 -4.90 13.60 16.20
C GLN A 157 -5.04 12.49 15.16
N ILE A 158 -4.49 12.67 13.95
CA ILE A 158 -4.47 11.63 12.91
C ILE A 158 -3.68 10.40 13.37
N GLY A 159 -2.49 10.59 13.96
CA GLY A 159 -1.70 9.50 14.52
C GLY A 159 -2.47 8.72 15.58
N PHE A 160 -3.15 9.42 16.49
CA PHE A 160 -3.97 8.81 17.54
C PHE A 160 -5.13 8.01 16.95
N SER A 161 -5.92 8.61 16.06
CA SER A 161 -7.06 7.95 15.41
C SER A 161 -6.63 6.71 14.64
N SER A 162 -5.54 6.78 13.88
CA SER A 162 -5.00 5.63 13.15
C SER A 162 -4.51 4.52 14.09
N SER A 163 -3.91 4.88 15.23
CA SER A 163 -3.48 3.91 16.24
C SER A 163 -4.67 3.16 16.87
N VAL A 164 -5.74 3.88 17.19
CA VAL A 164 -6.98 3.28 17.69
C VAL A 164 -7.60 2.34 16.65
N LEU A 165 -7.60 2.73 15.37
CA LEU A 165 -8.07 1.89 14.28
C LEU A 165 -7.25 0.59 14.15
N PHE A 166 -5.93 0.62 14.35
CA PHE A 166 -5.11 -0.60 14.37
C PHE A 166 -5.39 -1.48 15.59
N LEU A 167 -5.68 -0.92 16.75
CA LEU A 167 -6.13 -1.72 17.90
C LEU A 167 -7.46 -2.40 17.63
N PHE A 168 -8.44 -1.70 17.06
CA PHE A 168 -9.71 -2.31 16.63
C PHE A 168 -9.50 -3.38 15.57
N SER A 169 -8.63 -3.13 14.58
CA SER A 169 -8.30 -4.15 13.59
C SER A 169 -7.65 -5.39 14.22
N CYS A 170 -6.79 -5.22 15.22
CA CYS A 170 -6.19 -6.33 15.95
C CYS A 170 -7.28 -7.16 16.66
N LEU A 171 -8.22 -6.49 17.33
CA LEU A 171 -9.38 -7.13 17.95
C LEU A 171 -10.24 -7.89 16.93
N PHE A 172 -10.52 -7.30 15.77
CA PHE A 172 -11.25 -8.00 14.71
C PHE A 172 -10.48 -9.19 14.15
N GLY A 173 -9.16 -9.10 14.00
CA GLY A 173 -8.33 -10.24 13.64
C GLY A 173 -8.46 -11.38 14.63
N TRP A 174 -8.50 -11.09 15.94
CA TRP A 174 -8.79 -12.09 16.97
C TRP A 174 -10.21 -12.67 16.86
N LEU A 175 -11.22 -11.83 16.68
CA LEU A 175 -12.62 -12.26 16.57
C LEU A 175 -12.90 -13.11 15.32
N LEU A 176 -12.21 -12.82 14.22
CA LEU A 176 -12.31 -13.56 12.95
C LEU A 176 -11.36 -14.76 12.89
N ASP A 177 -10.58 -15.00 13.95
CA ASP A 177 -9.50 -15.99 13.99
C ASP A 177 -8.47 -15.85 12.85
N ASP A 178 -8.22 -14.61 12.40
CA ASP A 178 -7.25 -14.29 11.36
C ASP A 178 -5.92 -13.76 11.92
N PRO A 179 -4.88 -14.60 12.01
CA PRO A 179 -3.58 -14.18 12.52
C PRO A 179 -2.90 -13.15 11.63
N VAL A 180 -3.19 -13.07 10.33
CA VAL A 180 -2.60 -12.09 9.41
C VAL A 180 -3.08 -10.69 9.79
N LEU A 181 -4.39 -10.50 9.93
CA LEU A 181 -4.98 -9.22 10.31
C LEU A 181 -4.54 -8.81 11.72
N ALA A 182 -4.64 -9.71 12.70
CA ALA A 182 -4.28 -9.41 14.09
C ALA A 182 -2.81 -8.98 14.23
N THR A 183 -1.90 -9.78 13.65
CA THR A 183 -0.46 -9.56 13.81
C THR A 183 0.02 -8.37 13.00
N ALA A 184 -0.45 -8.20 11.76
CA ALA A 184 -0.10 -7.02 10.98
C ALA A 184 -0.50 -5.73 11.71
N SER A 185 -1.73 -5.68 12.24
CA SER A 185 -2.25 -4.48 12.89
C SER A 185 -1.51 -4.11 14.17
N ILE A 186 -1.14 -5.08 15.01
CA ILE A 186 -0.34 -4.77 16.21
C ILE A 186 1.10 -4.37 15.87
N VAL A 187 1.66 -4.85 14.75
CA VAL A 187 3.00 -4.45 14.27
C VAL A 187 2.98 -3.08 13.60
N MET A 188 1.86 -2.68 12.97
CA MET A 188 1.67 -1.34 12.39
C MET A 188 1.44 -0.26 13.46
N PHE A 189 0.77 -0.61 14.55
CA PHE A 189 0.38 0.30 15.63
C PHE A 189 1.49 1.25 16.14
N PRO A 190 2.74 0.81 16.42
CA PRO A 190 3.78 1.68 16.93
C PRO A 190 4.12 2.86 16.00
N PHE A 191 4.02 2.68 14.68
CA PHE A 191 4.36 3.72 13.72
C PHE A 191 3.42 4.92 13.82
N THR A 192 2.13 4.67 14.02
CA THR A 192 1.11 5.71 14.15
C THR A 192 1.00 6.22 15.57
N LEU A 193 1.33 5.39 16.57
CA LEU A 193 1.40 5.84 17.97
C LEU A 193 2.52 6.87 18.13
N ILE A 194 3.69 6.62 17.53
CA ILE A 194 4.79 7.59 17.57
C ILE A 194 4.39 8.90 16.90
N LEU A 195 3.58 8.87 15.83
CA LEU A 195 3.02 10.07 15.21
C LEU A 195 2.02 10.80 16.13
N ALA A 196 1.26 10.06 16.95
CA ALA A 196 0.36 10.62 17.95
C ALA A 196 1.11 11.40 19.04
N ILE A 197 2.31 10.93 19.41
CA ILE A 197 3.14 11.53 20.46
C ILE A 197 4.00 12.67 19.88
N THR A 198 4.62 12.43 18.73
CA THR A 198 5.65 13.28 18.10
C THR A 198 5.35 13.53 16.63
N THR A 199 5.59 14.75 16.17
CA THR A 199 5.16 15.22 14.84
C THR A 199 6.33 15.50 13.90
N HIS A 200 7.49 14.91 14.18
CA HIS A 200 8.67 15.05 13.35
C HIS A 200 8.39 14.56 11.92
N TYR A 201 8.93 15.24 10.90
CA TYR A 201 8.67 14.94 9.49
C TYR A 201 8.94 13.46 9.15
N ARG A 202 9.97 12.89 9.79
CA ARG A 202 10.34 11.48 9.65
C ARG A 202 9.25 10.52 10.10
N HIS A 203 8.48 10.86 11.13
CA HIS A 203 7.38 9.99 11.60
C HIS A 203 6.21 10.01 10.63
N VAL A 204 5.90 11.16 10.02
CA VAL A 204 4.89 11.25 8.94
C VAL A 204 5.28 10.37 7.76
N GLN A 205 6.52 10.50 7.26
CA GLN A 205 7.01 9.65 6.17
C GLN A 205 6.95 8.16 6.52
N ARG A 206 7.31 7.79 7.76
CA ARG A 206 7.21 6.41 8.23
C ARG A 206 5.77 5.91 8.24
N THR A 207 4.80 6.73 8.63
CA THR A 207 3.39 6.33 8.62
C THR A 207 2.80 6.18 7.22
N HIS A 208 3.38 6.81 6.20
CA HIS A 208 2.98 6.57 4.80
C HIS A 208 3.52 5.22 4.31
N ILE A 209 4.77 4.91 4.61
CA ILE A 209 5.47 3.75 4.03
C ILE A 209 5.23 2.47 4.85
N TYR A 210 5.59 2.47 6.13
CA TYR A 210 5.71 1.23 6.91
C TYR A 210 4.40 0.47 7.06
N PRO A 211 3.25 1.10 7.42
CA PRO A 211 2.00 0.36 7.56
C PRO A 211 1.63 -0.43 6.31
N LEU A 212 1.70 0.20 5.12
CA LEU A 212 1.40 -0.46 3.85
C LEU A 212 2.34 -1.65 3.57
N PHE A 213 3.65 -1.47 3.76
CA PHE A 213 4.61 -2.54 3.50
C PHE A 213 4.56 -3.66 4.57
N ILE A 214 4.15 -3.36 5.80
CA ILE A 214 3.95 -4.35 6.86
C ILE A 214 2.78 -5.26 6.49
N ILE A 215 1.60 -4.71 6.19
CA ILE A 215 0.46 -5.56 5.79
C ILE A 215 0.79 -6.33 4.51
N MET A 216 1.49 -5.73 3.55
CA MET A 216 1.95 -6.44 2.36
C MET A 216 2.86 -7.63 2.72
N GLY A 217 3.79 -7.47 3.65
CA GLY A 217 4.66 -8.56 4.12
C GLY A 217 3.89 -9.71 4.78
N PHE A 218 2.90 -9.39 5.64
CA PHE A 218 2.06 -10.40 6.28
C PHE A 218 1.14 -11.12 5.29
N VAL A 219 0.61 -10.41 4.31
CA VAL A 219 -0.18 -10.99 3.23
C VAL A 219 0.68 -11.89 2.34
N ILE A 220 1.93 -11.50 2.02
CA ILE A 220 2.90 -12.35 1.30
C ILE A 220 3.23 -13.62 2.10
N ALA A 221 3.36 -13.53 3.43
CA ALA A 221 3.62 -14.71 4.26
C ALA A 221 2.52 -15.79 4.14
N ARG A 222 1.30 -15.41 3.76
CA ARG A 222 0.22 -16.35 3.41
C ARG A 222 0.18 -16.65 1.91
N GLN A 223 0.22 -15.61 1.07
CA GLN A 223 0.16 -15.68 -0.40
C GLN A 223 1.56 -15.44 -0.99
N GLY A 224 2.40 -16.48 -0.96
CA GLY A 224 3.83 -16.41 -1.28
C GLY A 224 4.12 -15.87 -2.69
N TRP A 225 3.28 -16.21 -3.68
CA TRP A 225 3.43 -15.77 -5.06
C TRP A 225 3.46 -14.23 -5.22
N PHE A 226 2.80 -13.49 -4.32
CA PHE A 226 2.69 -12.03 -4.40
C PHE A 226 4.01 -11.30 -4.15
N ILE A 227 5.04 -12.00 -3.65
CA ILE A 227 6.39 -11.44 -3.51
C ILE A 227 6.97 -10.99 -4.85
N PHE A 228 6.72 -11.73 -5.93
CA PHE A 228 7.29 -11.45 -7.25
C PHE A 228 6.77 -10.14 -7.85
N PRO A 229 5.44 -9.94 -8.04
CA PRO A 229 4.94 -8.68 -8.58
C PRO A 229 5.27 -7.48 -7.68
N SER A 230 5.27 -7.67 -6.35
CA SER A 230 5.62 -6.61 -5.39
C SER A 230 7.08 -6.17 -5.52
N LEU A 231 8.02 -7.13 -5.59
CA LEU A 231 9.44 -6.83 -5.76
C LEU A 231 9.74 -6.23 -7.15
N ILE A 232 9.12 -6.75 -8.20
CA ILE A 232 9.27 -6.21 -9.56
C ILE A 232 8.85 -4.73 -9.58
N LEU A 233 7.66 -4.41 -9.06
CA LEU A 233 7.16 -3.04 -8.98
C LEU A 233 8.11 -2.16 -8.15
N PHE A 234 8.52 -2.65 -6.98
CA PHE A 234 9.41 -1.93 -6.06
C PHE A 234 10.76 -1.58 -6.70
N TYR A 235 11.39 -2.54 -7.38
CA TYR A 235 12.66 -2.30 -8.05
C TYR A 235 12.51 -1.42 -9.28
N ILE A 236 11.50 -1.61 -10.12
CA ILE A 236 11.23 -0.73 -11.29
C ILE A 236 11.14 0.73 -10.85
N LEU A 237 10.37 1.01 -9.79
CA LEU A 237 10.22 2.37 -9.27
C LEU A 237 11.55 2.92 -8.74
N ARG A 238 12.36 2.11 -8.06
CA ARG A 238 13.69 2.53 -7.58
C ARG A 238 14.67 2.81 -8.70
N PHE A 239 14.68 1.98 -9.74
CA PHE A 239 15.48 2.21 -10.94
C PHE A 239 15.06 3.50 -11.63
N TYR A 240 13.76 3.66 -11.87
CA TYR A 240 13.20 4.85 -12.49
C TYR A 240 13.56 6.12 -11.73
N ASN A 241 13.27 6.17 -10.42
CA ASN A 241 13.57 7.34 -9.61
C ASN A 241 15.07 7.61 -9.49
N TYR A 242 15.91 6.56 -9.49
CA TYR A 242 17.34 6.74 -9.47
C TYR A 242 17.84 7.39 -10.77
N PHE A 243 17.41 6.89 -11.94
CA PHE A 243 17.91 7.39 -13.23
C PHE A 243 17.29 8.71 -13.68
N ILE A 244 16.09 9.05 -13.21
CA ILE A 244 15.41 10.31 -13.52
C ILE A 244 15.72 11.39 -12.48
N TYR A 245 15.55 11.08 -11.19
CA TYR A 245 15.61 12.06 -10.10
C TYR A 245 16.88 11.99 -9.26
N LYS A 246 17.80 11.05 -9.57
CA LYS A 246 18.99 10.77 -8.73
C LYS A 246 18.63 10.36 -7.30
N LYS A 247 17.39 9.90 -7.08
CA LYS A 247 16.84 9.54 -5.77
C LYS A 247 16.42 8.09 -5.74
N VAL A 248 16.85 7.36 -4.71
CA VAL A 248 16.45 5.96 -4.53
C VAL A 248 15.13 5.89 -3.75
N SER A 249 14.01 5.87 -4.47
CA SER A 249 12.65 5.81 -3.91
C SER A 249 11.79 4.83 -4.74
N PRO A 250 10.81 4.09 -4.17
CA PRO A 250 10.47 4.00 -2.76
C PRO A 250 11.57 3.28 -1.97
N GLY A 251 11.72 3.64 -0.70
CA GLY A 251 12.69 3.03 0.20
C GLY A 251 12.20 3.11 1.64
N PHE A 252 12.75 2.25 2.50
CA PHE A 252 12.48 2.29 3.94
C PHE A 252 13.32 3.37 4.65
N ALA A 253 14.37 3.86 3.97
CA ALA A 253 15.11 5.02 4.40
C ALA A 253 14.20 6.24 4.34
N VAL A 254 14.12 6.95 5.46
CA VAL A 254 13.45 8.24 5.54
C VAL A 254 14.35 9.25 4.84
N ASP A 255 13.78 10.13 4.01
CA ASP A 255 14.55 11.09 3.22
C ASP A 255 15.49 11.91 4.14
N GLN A 256 16.75 12.03 3.71
CA GLN A 256 17.74 12.91 4.33
C GLN A 256 17.44 14.36 3.98
#